data_AF-A0A2Y9QUL8-F1
#
_entry.id   AF-A0A2Y9QUL8-F1
#
_cell.length_a   1.000
_cell.length_b   1.000
_cell.length_c   1.000
_cell.angle_alpha   90.00
_cell.angle_beta   90.00
_cell.angle_gamma   90.00
#
_symmetry.space_group_name_H-M   'P 1'
#
loop_
_entity.id
_entity.type
_entity.pdbx_description
1 polymer ?
#
loop_
_entity_poly.entity_id
_entity_poly.type
_entity_poly.pdbx_seq_one_letter_code
_entity_poly.pdbx_strand_id
1 'polypeptide(L)'
;MQTIRHSEQTLRTALISKTPALVLQYENLDAGERRLMNEAFQPNSALFEPITLHSQSDWITSHPEAPQDFEQFFNDAKRKTPSPEKCNIYIQSIGSLGNTRIISEEYIKWLKGYCEAFFYGLTVKLLEPIPVSATRCSFRVNDNTKNLQIHAGDILNFLKRKKPENAFCVVGITMIDLYPRDSWNFVFGQASLTDGVGIFSFARYGSDFYSSHYEGKVKKLEKSSSSEYSVFDNYYIPEITSIFLLRSCKALLRWIDDESSDIPGITSKHSREGNVHLPKRAEAFKEWKEWIIKCLAVLQK
;
A
#
# COMPACT_ATOMS: atom_id res chain seq x y z
N MET A 1 12.62 17.88 18.87
CA MET A 1 12.90 17.04 17.70
C MET A 1 14.08 16.13 18.05
N GLN A 2 13.94 14.82 17.88
CA GLN A 2 14.97 13.83 18.19
C GLN A 2 15.03 12.81 17.07
N THR A 3 16.19 12.65 16.44
CA THR A 3 16.38 11.67 15.38
C THR A 3 16.85 10.33 15.95
N ILE A 4 16.14 9.25 15.64
CA ILE A 4 16.52 7.89 16.00
C ILE A 4 17.65 7.44 15.07
N ARG A 5 18.81 7.13 15.65
CA ARG A 5 19.97 6.61 14.89
C ARG A 5 20.52 5.35 15.57
N HIS A 6 20.95 4.40 14.74
CA HIS A 6 21.64 3.19 15.18
C HIS A 6 23.03 3.14 14.54
N SER A 7 23.98 2.44 15.18
CA SER A 7 25.28 2.21 14.58
C SER A 7 25.18 1.22 13.41
N GLU A 8 26.09 1.32 12.44
CA GLU A 8 26.22 0.35 11.35
C GLU A 8 26.29 -1.10 11.88
N GLN A 9 27.01 -1.35 12.97
CA GLN A 9 27.11 -2.69 13.56
C GLN A 9 25.76 -3.23 14.07
N THR A 10 24.93 -2.36 14.65
CA THR A 10 23.57 -2.72 15.09
C THR A 10 22.68 -2.99 13.88
N LEU A 11 22.72 -2.13 12.87
CA LEU A 11 21.92 -2.29 11.64
C LEU A 11 22.33 -3.55 10.86
N ARG A 12 23.63 -3.83 10.71
CA ARG A 12 24.13 -5.07 10.09
C ARG A 12 23.65 -6.30 10.85
N THR A 13 23.74 -6.28 12.18
CA THR A 13 23.22 -7.38 13.03
C THR A 13 21.72 -7.59 12.80
N ALA A 14 20.93 -6.52 12.75
CA ALA A 14 19.48 -6.60 12.62
C ALA A 14 19.01 -6.99 11.20
N LEU A 15 19.67 -6.50 10.14
CA LEU A 15 19.22 -6.69 8.76
C LEU A 15 19.81 -7.93 8.07
N ILE A 16 20.97 -8.43 8.51
CA ILE A 16 21.64 -9.61 7.91
C ILE A 16 21.57 -10.84 8.84
N SER A 17 21.36 -10.65 10.15
CA SER A 17 21.59 -11.64 11.22
C SER A 17 23.06 -12.02 11.45
N LYS A 18 23.33 -12.63 12.60
CA LYS A 18 24.60 -13.30 12.96
C LYS A 18 24.60 -14.80 12.62
N THR A 19 23.45 -15.37 12.27
CA THR A 19 23.29 -16.79 11.97
C THR A 19 23.89 -17.10 10.59
N PRO A 20 24.88 -18.03 10.49
CA PRO A 20 25.64 -18.25 9.25
C PRO A 20 24.79 -18.55 8.02
N ALA A 21 23.65 -19.24 8.19
CA ALA A 21 22.74 -19.55 7.09
C ALA A 21 22.02 -18.32 6.50
N LEU A 22 21.80 -17.26 7.31
CA LEU A 22 21.19 -16.01 6.87
C LEU A 22 22.24 -15.05 6.29
N VAL A 23 23.43 -15.01 6.88
CA VAL A 23 24.61 -14.34 6.29
C VAL A 23 24.90 -14.87 4.89
N LEU A 24 24.90 -16.20 4.70
CA LEU A 24 25.11 -16.81 3.40
C LEU A 24 24.01 -16.46 2.37
N GLN A 25 22.75 -16.26 2.79
CA GLN A 25 21.70 -15.77 1.89
C GLN A 25 22.01 -14.34 1.40
N TYR A 26 22.45 -13.46 2.30
CA TYR A 26 22.88 -12.10 1.95
C TYR A 26 24.13 -12.11 1.05
N GLU A 27 25.09 -12.99 1.30
CA GLU A 27 26.28 -13.14 0.46
C GLU A 27 25.95 -13.67 -0.93
N ASN A 28 24.92 -14.50 -1.08
CA ASN A 28 24.44 -15.03 -2.37
C ASN A 28 23.61 -14.03 -3.21
N LEU A 29 23.18 -12.90 -2.64
CA LEU A 29 22.55 -11.81 -3.40
C LEU A 29 23.51 -11.27 -4.48
N ASP A 30 22.97 -10.78 -5.60
CA ASP A 30 23.79 -10.22 -6.67
C ASP A 30 24.45 -8.88 -6.27
N ALA A 31 25.45 -8.45 -7.05
CA ALA A 31 26.21 -7.25 -6.71
C ALA A 31 25.37 -5.95 -6.74
N GLY A 32 24.24 -5.92 -7.44
CA GLY A 32 23.28 -4.82 -7.42
C GLY A 32 22.42 -4.87 -6.16
N GLU A 33 21.85 -6.03 -5.86
CA GLU A 33 21.04 -6.27 -4.64
C GLU A 33 21.83 -5.95 -3.36
N ARG A 34 23.09 -6.45 -3.26
CA ARG A 34 23.96 -6.13 -2.11
C ARG A 34 24.32 -4.65 -2.04
N ARG A 35 24.49 -3.94 -3.16
CA ARG A 35 24.73 -2.47 -3.12
C ARG A 35 23.50 -1.75 -2.55
N LEU A 36 22.30 -2.08 -3.03
CA LEU A 36 21.05 -1.50 -2.54
C LEU A 36 20.85 -1.77 -1.04
N MET A 37 21.14 -2.98 -0.56
CA MET A 37 21.01 -3.29 0.88
C MET A 37 22.09 -2.61 1.74
N ASN A 38 23.30 -2.35 1.21
CA ASN A 38 24.33 -1.62 1.96
C ASN A 38 24.03 -0.10 2.10
N GLU A 39 23.08 0.45 1.33
CA GLU A 39 22.62 1.84 1.50
C GLU A 39 22.01 2.06 2.89
N ALA A 40 21.33 1.04 3.46
CA ALA A 40 20.78 1.09 4.82
C ALA A 40 21.85 1.22 5.93
N PHE A 41 23.13 1.09 5.59
CA PHE A 41 24.25 1.31 6.51
C PHE A 41 24.96 2.66 6.31
N GLN A 42 24.64 3.41 5.24
CA GLN A 42 25.27 4.71 4.98
C GLN A 42 24.57 5.80 5.80
N PRO A 43 25.30 6.61 6.58
CA PRO A 43 24.69 7.62 7.46
C PRO A 43 23.98 8.76 6.72
N ASN A 44 24.19 8.88 5.40
CA ASN A 44 23.64 9.91 4.52
C ASN A 44 22.91 9.28 3.30
N SER A 45 22.34 8.07 3.41
CA SER A 45 21.57 7.50 2.29
C SER A 45 20.19 8.16 2.19
N ALA A 46 19.90 8.73 1.02
CA ALA A 46 18.58 9.24 0.66
C ALA A 46 17.52 8.12 0.43
N LEU A 47 17.87 6.85 0.64
CA LEU A 47 16.93 5.72 0.56
C LEU A 47 16.46 5.23 1.94
N PHE A 48 17.21 5.53 3.00
CA PHE A 48 17.01 5.00 4.34
C PHE A 48 17.31 6.07 5.39
N GLU A 49 16.58 7.18 5.30
CA GLU A 49 16.77 8.32 6.19
C GLU A 49 16.42 7.96 7.65
N PRO A 50 17.18 8.47 8.64
CA PRO A 50 16.87 8.26 10.05
C PRO A 50 15.51 8.83 10.46
N ILE A 51 14.73 8.07 11.23
CA ILE A 51 13.40 8.51 11.68
C ILE A 51 13.52 9.71 12.64
N THR A 52 12.91 10.83 12.29
CA THR A 52 12.84 12.03 13.12
C THR A 52 11.55 12.06 13.94
N LEU A 53 11.69 12.09 15.27
CA LEU A 53 10.59 12.32 16.22
C LEU A 53 10.40 13.82 16.45
N HIS A 54 9.19 14.31 16.25
CA HIS A 54 8.77 15.68 16.49
C HIS A 54 8.18 15.85 17.90
N SER A 55 7.47 14.84 18.44
CA SER A 55 6.72 14.95 19.69
C SER A 55 6.59 13.64 20.49
N GLN A 56 6.08 13.73 21.73
CA GLN A 56 5.70 12.56 22.54
C GLN A 56 4.46 11.84 21.98
N SER A 57 3.64 12.54 21.18
CA SER A 57 2.43 12.01 20.53
C SER A 57 2.73 11.19 19.28
N ASP A 58 4.00 11.13 18.85
CA ASP A 58 4.42 10.36 17.69
C ASP A 58 4.23 8.86 17.96
N TRP A 59 3.81 8.09 16.94
CA TRP A 59 3.35 6.71 17.13
C TRP A 59 4.37 5.83 17.86
N ILE A 60 5.64 5.88 17.44
CA ILE A 60 6.76 5.10 18.02
C ILE A 60 6.92 5.37 19.53
N THR A 61 6.67 6.59 19.97
CA THR A 61 6.78 7.01 21.38
C THR A 61 5.53 6.65 22.18
N SER A 62 4.35 6.91 21.60
CA SER A 62 3.04 6.67 22.25
C SER A 62 2.62 5.19 22.28
N HIS A 63 3.11 4.39 21.35
CA HIS A 63 2.78 2.96 21.19
C HIS A 63 4.08 2.16 21.04
N PRO A 64 4.78 1.87 22.15
CA PRO A 64 6.03 1.11 22.10
C PRO A 64 5.77 -0.33 21.64
N GLU A 65 6.25 -0.64 20.43
CA GLU A 65 6.20 -1.97 19.82
C GLU A 65 7.54 -2.70 20.00
N ALA A 66 7.51 -4.03 20.10
CA ALA A 66 8.73 -4.82 20.17
C ALA A 66 9.43 -4.81 18.79
N PRO A 67 10.75 -4.50 18.71
CA PRO A 67 11.47 -4.54 17.44
C PRO A 67 11.52 -5.97 16.89
N GLN A 68 11.48 -6.09 15.57
CA GLN A 68 11.69 -7.34 14.84
C GLN A 68 12.94 -7.22 13.96
N ASP A 69 13.92 -8.10 14.18
CA ASP A 69 15.08 -8.25 13.28
C ASP A 69 14.80 -9.24 12.14
N PHE A 70 15.72 -9.33 11.17
CA PHE A 70 15.59 -10.20 10.01
C PHE A 70 15.53 -11.69 10.38
N GLU A 71 16.20 -12.12 11.45
CA GLU A 71 16.19 -13.51 11.89
C GLU A 71 14.85 -13.89 12.52
N GLN A 72 14.33 -13.02 13.38
CA GLN A 72 13.00 -13.14 13.97
C GLN A 72 11.90 -13.10 12.90
N PHE A 73 12.02 -12.20 11.91
CA PHE A 73 11.13 -12.18 10.75
C PHE A 73 11.22 -13.49 9.96
N PHE A 74 12.43 -13.91 9.57
CA PHE A 74 12.63 -15.08 8.71
C PHE A 74 12.11 -16.37 9.34
N ASN A 75 12.31 -16.54 10.65
CA ASN A 75 11.96 -17.71 11.44
C ASN A 75 10.52 -17.71 11.99
N ASP A 76 9.71 -16.67 11.78
CA ASP A 76 8.31 -16.65 12.25
C ASP A 76 7.50 -17.77 11.57
N ALA A 77 7.01 -18.73 12.35
CA ALA A 77 6.19 -19.85 11.88
C ALA A 77 4.84 -19.40 11.24
N LYS A 78 4.40 -18.16 11.47
CA LYS A 78 3.22 -17.57 10.82
C LYS A 78 3.55 -16.99 9.43
N ARG A 79 4.83 -16.71 9.13
CA ARG A 79 5.29 -16.15 7.85
C ARG A 79 4.87 -17.05 6.70
N LYS A 80 4.38 -16.43 5.63
CA LYS A 80 4.13 -17.11 4.36
C LYS A 80 5.16 -16.62 3.35
N THR A 81 5.95 -17.54 2.83
CA THR A 81 6.83 -17.31 1.68
C THR A 81 6.04 -17.65 0.41
N PRO A 82 6.11 -16.83 -0.65
CA PRO A 82 5.58 -17.22 -1.95
C PRO A 82 6.24 -18.50 -2.47
N SER A 83 5.49 -19.31 -3.20
CA SER A 83 5.98 -20.52 -3.87
C SER A 83 5.60 -20.49 -5.36
N PRO A 84 6.19 -21.36 -6.21
CA PRO A 84 5.80 -21.44 -7.63
C PRO A 84 4.30 -21.65 -7.85
N GLU A 85 3.64 -22.37 -6.94
CA GLU A 85 2.20 -22.63 -6.95
C GLU A 85 1.40 -21.44 -6.38
N LYS A 86 1.97 -20.67 -5.46
CA LYS A 86 1.34 -19.54 -4.75
C LYS A 86 2.17 -18.26 -4.92
N CYS A 87 2.23 -17.79 -6.16
CA CYS A 87 2.96 -16.59 -6.60
C CYS A 87 2.05 -15.43 -7.04
N ASN A 88 0.72 -15.56 -6.90
CA ASN A 88 -0.23 -14.57 -7.39
C ASN A 88 -0.80 -13.71 -6.25
N ILE A 89 -0.73 -12.38 -6.39
CA ILE A 89 -1.52 -11.44 -5.59
C ILE A 89 -2.81 -11.16 -6.36
N TYR A 90 -3.97 -11.40 -5.76
CA TYR A 90 -5.25 -11.03 -6.37
C TYR A 90 -5.80 -9.75 -5.75
N ILE A 91 -6.24 -8.81 -6.58
CA ILE A 91 -6.93 -7.57 -6.14
C ILE A 91 -8.42 -7.71 -6.42
N GLN A 92 -9.25 -7.52 -5.39
CA GLN A 92 -10.71 -7.56 -5.48
C GLN A 92 -11.30 -6.17 -5.21
N SER A 93 -11.84 -5.50 -6.23
CA SER A 93 -12.59 -4.25 -6.06
C SER A 93 -13.94 -4.54 -5.41
N ILE A 94 -14.30 -3.80 -4.34
CA ILE A 94 -15.56 -3.94 -3.59
C ILE A 94 -16.28 -2.60 -3.54
N GLY A 95 -17.47 -2.55 -4.15
CA GLY A 95 -18.12 -1.29 -4.55
C GLY A 95 -17.46 -0.70 -5.81
N SER A 96 -17.97 0.44 -6.28
CA SER A 96 -17.26 1.19 -7.33
C SER A 96 -16.05 1.92 -6.73
N LEU A 97 -14.99 2.05 -7.53
CA LEU A 97 -13.75 2.69 -7.11
C LEU A 97 -13.62 4.13 -7.61
N GLY A 98 -14.34 4.52 -8.65
CA GLY A 98 -14.31 5.88 -9.20
C GLY A 98 -15.72 6.40 -9.53
N ASN A 99 -15.80 7.70 -9.74
CA ASN A 99 -16.98 8.38 -10.28
C ASN A 99 -17.21 8.09 -11.78
N THR A 100 -16.19 7.62 -12.51
CA THR A 100 -16.30 7.15 -13.89
C THR A 100 -15.58 5.82 -14.11
N ARG A 101 -16.00 5.09 -15.15
CA ARG A 101 -15.39 3.82 -15.57
C ARG A 101 -13.93 3.99 -16.00
N ILE A 102 -13.61 5.04 -16.77
CA ILE A 102 -12.25 5.27 -17.30
C ILE A 102 -11.27 5.50 -16.15
N ILE A 103 -11.60 6.39 -15.22
CA ILE A 103 -10.78 6.69 -14.03
C ILE A 103 -10.56 5.43 -13.18
N SER A 104 -11.61 4.61 -13.02
CA SER A 104 -11.52 3.33 -12.30
C SER A 104 -10.55 2.36 -12.98
N GLU A 105 -10.61 2.22 -14.31
CA GLU A 105 -9.74 1.31 -15.07
C GLU A 105 -8.27 1.75 -15.10
N GLU A 106 -7.98 3.06 -15.17
CA GLU A 106 -6.61 3.58 -15.13
C GLU A 106 -5.97 3.46 -13.74
N TYR A 107 -6.71 3.85 -12.70
CA TYR A 107 -6.26 3.74 -11.31
C TYR A 107 -5.88 2.29 -10.95
N ILE A 108 -6.70 1.33 -11.36
CA ILE A 108 -6.46 -0.10 -11.14
C ILE A 108 -5.23 -0.60 -11.90
N LYS A 109 -4.96 -0.12 -13.13
CA LYS A 109 -3.75 -0.45 -13.88
C LYS A 109 -2.48 0.08 -13.20
N TRP A 110 -2.53 1.31 -12.66
CA TRP A 110 -1.40 1.86 -11.90
C TRP A 110 -1.17 1.09 -10.59
N LEU A 111 -2.23 0.76 -9.85
CA LEU A 111 -2.12 -0.04 -8.62
C LEU A 111 -1.54 -1.43 -8.90
N LYS A 112 -1.96 -2.09 -9.99
CA LYS A 112 -1.36 -3.35 -10.46
C LYS A 112 0.14 -3.19 -10.67
N GLY A 113 0.56 -2.20 -11.46
CA GLY A 113 1.97 -1.95 -11.77
C GLY A 113 2.81 -1.62 -10.53
N TYR A 114 2.28 -0.82 -9.60
CA TYR A 114 2.92 -0.54 -8.32
C TYR A 114 3.12 -1.81 -7.48
N CYS A 115 2.10 -2.67 -7.39
CA CYS A 115 2.20 -3.91 -6.64
C CYS A 115 3.15 -4.94 -7.29
N GLU A 116 3.19 -5.06 -8.62
CA GLU A 116 4.15 -5.96 -9.32
C GLU A 116 5.59 -5.46 -9.24
N ALA A 117 5.80 -4.15 -9.18
CA ALA A 117 7.08 -3.57 -8.83
C ALA A 117 7.43 -3.94 -7.38
N PHE A 118 6.70 -3.41 -6.40
CA PHE A 118 7.04 -3.53 -4.98
C PHE A 118 7.17 -4.99 -4.50
N PHE A 119 6.27 -5.88 -4.95
CA PHE A 119 6.32 -7.31 -4.65
C PHE A 119 6.96 -8.11 -5.79
N TYR A 120 8.20 -7.74 -6.12
CA TYR A 120 8.95 -8.30 -7.24
C TYR A 120 8.94 -9.84 -7.26
N GLY A 121 8.70 -10.41 -8.45
CA GLY A 121 8.55 -11.85 -8.66
C GLY A 121 7.13 -12.39 -8.43
N LEU A 122 6.21 -11.59 -7.88
CA LEU A 122 4.78 -11.95 -7.79
C LEU A 122 3.99 -11.36 -8.96
N THR A 123 3.02 -12.13 -9.45
CA THR A 123 2.09 -11.66 -10.49
C THR A 123 0.87 -11.05 -9.84
N VAL A 124 0.47 -9.84 -10.24
CA VAL A 124 -0.77 -9.23 -9.73
C VAL A 124 -1.90 -9.49 -10.71
N LYS A 125 -3.00 -10.04 -10.22
CA LYS A 125 -4.21 -10.36 -10.99
C LYS A 125 -5.39 -9.56 -10.46
N LEU A 126 -6.16 -9.00 -11.38
CA LEU A 126 -7.35 -8.24 -11.07
C LEU A 126 -8.55 -9.18 -11.15
N LEU A 127 -9.40 -9.18 -10.11
CA LEU A 127 -10.69 -9.86 -10.12
C LEU A 127 -11.78 -8.89 -10.58
N GLU A 128 -12.85 -9.42 -11.17
CA GLU A 128 -14.01 -8.62 -11.55
C GLU A 128 -14.58 -7.87 -10.33
N PRO A 129 -14.87 -6.55 -10.44
CA PRO A 129 -15.45 -5.79 -9.35
C PRO A 129 -16.77 -6.38 -8.85
N ILE A 130 -16.97 -6.39 -7.53
CA ILE A 130 -18.21 -6.89 -6.91
C ILE A 130 -18.95 -5.77 -6.19
N PRO A 131 -20.30 -5.77 -6.17
CA PRO A 131 -21.07 -4.88 -5.32
C PRO A 131 -20.90 -5.26 -3.84
N VAL A 132 -21.10 -4.31 -2.94
CA VAL A 132 -21.00 -4.52 -1.48
C VAL A 132 -21.92 -5.66 -1.02
N SER A 133 -23.12 -5.74 -1.59
CA SER A 133 -24.12 -6.79 -1.33
C SER A 133 -23.62 -8.23 -1.55
N ALA A 134 -22.68 -8.43 -2.48
CA ALA A 134 -22.10 -9.76 -2.74
C ALA A 134 -21.26 -10.27 -1.56
N THR A 135 -20.71 -9.36 -0.74
CA THR A 135 -19.91 -9.70 0.43
C THR A 135 -20.74 -10.12 1.64
N ARG A 136 -21.97 -9.61 1.72
CA ARG A 136 -22.88 -9.70 2.89
C ARG A 136 -22.24 -9.18 4.19
N CYS A 137 -21.40 -8.15 4.10
CA CYS A 137 -20.77 -7.53 5.28
C CYS A 137 -21.75 -6.66 6.06
N SER A 138 -21.61 -6.69 7.39
CA SER A 138 -22.21 -5.70 8.28
C SER A 138 -21.73 -4.30 7.91
N PHE A 139 -22.60 -3.29 8.06
CA PHE A 139 -22.26 -1.89 7.80
C PHE A 139 -23.01 -0.96 8.76
N ARG A 140 -22.53 0.27 8.87
CA ARG A 140 -23.10 1.30 9.75
C ARG A 140 -22.91 2.70 9.18
N VAL A 141 -23.61 3.68 9.73
CA VAL A 141 -23.25 5.10 9.58
C VAL A 141 -22.32 5.47 10.74
N ASN A 142 -21.16 6.07 10.46
CA ASN A 142 -20.25 6.53 11.50
C ASN A 142 -20.82 7.78 12.19
N ASP A 143 -20.83 7.82 13.52
CA ASP A 143 -21.45 8.94 14.22
C ASP A 143 -20.71 10.28 14.09
N ASN A 144 -19.39 10.25 13.87
CA ASN A 144 -18.57 11.46 13.78
C ASN A 144 -18.54 12.00 12.35
N THR A 145 -18.29 11.15 11.35
CA THR A 145 -18.20 11.59 9.95
C THR A 145 -19.55 11.63 9.23
N LYS A 146 -20.56 10.91 9.74
CA LYS A 146 -21.86 10.62 9.09
C LYS A 146 -21.73 9.93 7.73
N ASN A 147 -20.58 9.30 7.43
CA ASN A 147 -20.37 8.47 6.26
C ASN A 147 -20.69 6.99 6.55
N LEU A 148 -20.96 6.19 5.52
CA LEU A 148 -21.07 4.72 5.63
C LEU A 148 -19.70 4.09 5.95
N GLN A 149 -19.71 3.04 6.75
CA GLN A 149 -18.57 2.16 6.99
C GLN A 149 -18.98 0.69 6.84
N ILE A 150 -18.14 -0.13 6.23
CA ILE A 150 -18.33 -1.60 6.12
C ILE A 150 -17.38 -2.35 7.07
N HIS A 151 -17.84 -3.49 7.59
CA HIS A 151 -17.11 -4.26 8.61
C HIS A 151 -15.95 -5.03 7.97
N ALA A 152 -14.72 -4.63 8.30
CA ALA A 152 -13.51 -5.18 7.68
C ALA A 152 -13.37 -6.69 7.91
N GLY A 153 -13.73 -7.18 9.11
CA GLY A 153 -13.70 -8.61 9.42
C GLY A 153 -14.62 -9.47 8.54
N ASP A 154 -15.79 -8.94 8.15
CA ASP A 154 -16.74 -9.68 7.31
C ASP A 154 -16.23 -9.76 5.87
N ILE A 155 -15.59 -8.70 5.39
CA ILE A 155 -14.89 -8.66 4.11
C ILE A 155 -13.74 -9.68 4.09
N LEU A 156 -12.90 -9.74 5.13
CA LEU A 156 -11.83 -10.75 5.21
C LEU A 156 -12.39 -12.18 5.19
N ASN A 157 -13.49 -12.44 5.91
CA ASN A 157 -14.18 -13.72 5.87
C ASN A 157 -14.73 -14.06 4.47
N PHE A 158 -15.26 -13.07 3.73
CA PHE A 158 -15.68 -13.24 2.34
C PHE A 158 -14.50 -13.57 1.42
N LEU A 159 -13.43 -12.78 1.48
CA LEU A 159 -12.23 -12.96 0.64
C LEU A 159 -11.57 -14.32 0.89
N LYS A 160 -11.51 -14.77 2.17
CA LYS A 160 -11.01 -16.09 2.55
C LYS A 160 -11.78 -17.23 1.86
N ARG A 161 -13.12 -17.14 1.80
CA ARG A 161 -13.97 -18.12 1.09
C ARG A 161 -13.87 -18.08 -0.43
N LYS A 162 -13.37 -16.97 -0.99
CA LYS A 162 -13.24 -16.75 -2.45
C LYS A 162 -11.80 -16.81 -2.94
N LYS A 163 -10.83 -17.06 -2.05
CA LYS A 163 -9.40 -17.10 -2.37
C LYS A 163 -9.07 -18.19 -3.39
N PRO A 164 -8.51 -17.85 -4.58
CA PRO A 164 -8.00 -18.84 -5.52
C PRO A 164 -6.89 -19.69 -4.90
N GLU A 165 -6.80 -20.97 -5.28
CA GLU A 165 -5.83 -21.90 -4.70
C GLU A 165 -4.36 -21.48 -4.95
N ASN A 166 -4.10 -20.88 -6.11
CA ASN A 166 -2.80 -20.36 -6.53
C ASN A 166 -2.52 -18.93 -6.04
N ALA A 167 -3.37 -18.37 -5.18
CA ALA A 167 -3.16 -17.06 -4.58
C ALA A 167 -2.17 -17.15 -3.42
N PHE A 168 -1.09 -16.35 -3.50
CA PHE A 168 -0.32 -15.98 -2.32
C PHE A 168 -1.24 -15.24 -1.34
N CYS A 169 -1.88 -14.16 -1.81
CA CYS A 169 -2.89 -13.42 -1.06
C CYS A 169 -4.00 -12.86 -1.95
N VAL A 170 -5.11 -12.46 -1.31
CA VAL A 170 -6.16 -11.64 -1.92
C VAL A 170 -6.30 -10.34 -1.13
N VAL A 171 -6.17 -9.21 -1.80
CA VAL A 171 -6.33 -7.87 -1.23
C VAL A 171 -7.61 -7.27 -1.80
N GLY A 172 -8.63 -7.15 -0.96
CA GLY A 172 -9.79 -6.33 -1.27
C GLY A 172 -9.42 -4.84 -1.23
N ILE A 173 -10.01 -4.05 -2.11
CA ILE A 173 -9.90 -2.58 -2.11
C ILE A 173 -11.26 -1.93 -2.27
N THR A 174 -11.46 -0.78 -1.63
CA THR A 174 -12.73 -0.05 -1.66
C THR A 174 -12.54 1.46 -1.45
N MET A 175 -13.54 2.24 -1.87
CA MET A 175 -13.69 3.68 -1.54
C MET A 175 -14.65 3.92 -0.37
N ILE A 176 -15.14 2.85 0.26
CA ILE A 176 -16.03 2.89 1.43
C ILE A 176 -15.19 2.78 2.70
N ASP A 177 -15.48 3.59 3.71
CA ASP A 177 -14.72 3.59 4.96
C ASP A 177 -14.85 2.25 5.72
N LEU A 178 -13.86 1.91 6.56
CA LEU A 178 -13.80 0.60 7.23
C LEU A 178 -13.84 0.74 8.74
N TYR A 179 -14.46 -0.23 9.41
CA TYR A 179 -14.35 -0.40 10.85
C TYR A 179 -14.07 -1.87 11.22
N PRO A 180 -13.25 -2.16 12.25
CA PRO A 180 -12.81 -3.52 12.58
C PRO A 180 -13.66 -4.20 13.67
N ARG A 181 -14.45 -3.42 14.43
CA ARG A 181 -15.42 -3.82 15.46
C ARG A 181 -16.22 -2.61 15.91
N ASP A 182 -17.40 -2.82 16.49
CA ASP A 182 -18.35 -1.75 16.81
C ASP A 182 -17.76 -0.65 17.71
N SER A 183 -16.92 -1.01 18.69
CA SER A 183 -16.30 -0.06 19.63
C SER A 183 -15.15 0.77 19.06
N TRP A 184 -14.76 0.58 17.79
CA TRP A 184 -13.66 1.29 17.16
C TRP A 184 -14.16 2.31 16.14
N ASN A 185 -13.46 3.43 15.98
CA ASN A 185 -13.86 4.50 15.06
C ASN A 185 -13.72 4.08 13.58
N PHE A 186 -12.52 3.70 13.15
CA PHE A 186 -12.22 3.26 11.78
C PHE A 186 -10.88 2.52 11.71
N VAL A 187 -10.57 1.95 10.54
CA VAL A 187 -9.22 1.54 10.12
C VAL A 187 -9.00 1.93 8.65
N PHE A 188 -7.76 2.14 8.22
CA PHE A 188 -7.44 2.25 6.78
C PHE A 188 -7.47 0.88 6.10
N GLY A 189 -7.19 -0.19 6.84
CA GLY A 189 -7.27 -1.56 6.35
C GLY A 189 -7.10 -2.57 7.47
N GLN A 190 -7.32 -3.84 7.15
CA GLN A 190 -7.13 -4.96 8.06
C GLN A 190 -6.68 -6.19 7.25
N ALA A 191 -5.89 -7.07 7.86
CA ALA A 191 -5.42 -8.29 7.20
C ALA A 191 -5.37 -9.49 8.15
N SER A 192 -5.52 -10.69 7.58
CA SER A 192 -5.15 -11.97 8.19
C SER A 192 -3.92 -12.50 7.46
N LEU A 193 -2.75 -12.40 8.09
CA LEU A 193 -1.48 -12.86 7.52
C LEU A 193 -1.46 -14.38 7.30
N THR A 194 -2.07 -15.14 8.22
CA THR A 194 -2.14 -16.61 8.17
C THR A 194 -3.04 -17.13 7.07
N ASP A 195 -4.18 -16.47 6.83
CA ASP A 195 -5.08 -16.79 5.72
C ASP A 195 -4.62 -16.18 4.39
N GLY A 196 -3.74 -15.17 4.45
CA GLY A 196 -3.29 -14.38 3.32
C GLY A 196 -4.46 -13.65 2.64
N VAL A 197 -5.22 -12.88 3.42
CA VAL A 197 -6.26 -11.98 2.91
C VAL A 197 -6.18 -10.61 3.59
N GLY A 198 -6.45 -9.55 2.85
CA GLY A 198 -6.46 -8.17 3.34
C GLY A 198 -7.63 -7.36 2.74
N ILE A 199 -8.00 -6.28 3.39
CA ILE A 199 -8.91 -5.26 2.86
C ILE A 199 -8.30 -3.89 3.16
N PHE A 200 -8.24 -3.01 2.15
CA PHE A 200 -7.79 -1.63 2.29
C PHE A 200 -8.86 -0.66 1.77
N SER A 201 -9.02 0.47 2.45
CA SER A 201 -9.92 1.54 2.05
C SER A 201 -9.16 2.82 1.76
N PHE A 202 -9.45 3.33 0.58
CA PHE A 202 -8.95 4.59 0.10
C PHE A 202 -9.79 5.78 0.60
N ALA A 203 -11.00 5.56 1.12
CA ALA A 203 -11.99 6.60 1.46
C ALA A 203 -11.41 7.85 2.15
N ARG A 204 -10.55 7.63 3.16
CA ARG A 204 -10.01 8.67 4.05
C ARG A 204 -8.85 9.50 3.48
N TYR A 205 -8.37 9.20 2.28
CA TYR A 205 -7.33 9.99 1.59
C TYR A 205 -7.93 11.10 0.69
N GLY A 206 -9.26 11.14 0.54
CA GLY A 206 -9.97 12.21 -0.14
C GLY A 206 -9.79 13.56 0.57
N SER A 207 -9.50 14.61 -0.20
CA SER A 207 -9.24 15.97 0.34
C SER A 207 -10.40 16.52 1.16
N ASP A 208 -11.60 16.10 0.79
CA ASP A 208 -12.90 16.56 1.22
C ASP A 208 -13.53 15.64 2.27
N PHE A 209 -12.95 14.46 2.57
CA PHE A 209 -13.55 13.47 3.48
C PHE A 209 -13.88 14.04 4.87
N TYR A 210 -13.03 14.93 5.39
CA TYR A 210 -13.22 15.61 6.67
C TYR A 210 -13.93 16.97 6.56
N SER A 211 -14.33 17.38 5.35
CA SER A 211 -15.05 18.64 5.12
C SER A 211 -16.43 18.63 5.79
N SER A 212 -16.88 19.79 6.25
CA SER A 212 -18.28 19.99 6.64
C SER A 212 -19.23 19.67 5.48
N HIS A 213 -18.82 19.95 4.24
CA HIS A 213 -19.59 19.79 3.01
C HIS A 213 -19.38 18.45 2.26
N TYR A 214 -18.73 17.45 2.87
CA TYR A 214 -18.52 16.15 2.21
C TYR A 214 -19.83 15.52 1.72
N GLU A 215 -19.93 15.23 0.43
CA GLU A 215 -21.18 14.80 -0.20
C GLU A 215 -21.59 13.38 0.20
N GLY A 216 -20.64 12.52 0.59
CA GLY A 216 -20.90 11.17 1.10
C GLY A 216 -21.55 11.07 2.49
N LYS A 217 -21.94 12.20 3.10
CA LYS A 217 -22.66 12.20 4.36
C LYS A 217 -24.10 11.70 4.18
N VAL A 218 -24.43 10.61 4.85
CA VAL A 218 -25.76 10.01 4.87
C VAL A 218 -26.72 10.93 5.63
N LYS A 219 -27.55 11.68 4.89
CA LYS A 219 -28.46 12.69 5.45
C LYS A 219 -29.64 12.07 6.22
N LYS A 220 -30.10 10.88 5.83
CA LYS A 220 -31.17 10.10 6.49
C LYS A 220 -31.11 8.65 6.02
N LEU A 221 -30.99 7.69 6.94
CA LEU A 221 -31.15 6.27 6.63
C LEU A 221 -32.64 5.93 6.79
N GLU A 222 -33.36 5.74 5.69
CA GLU A 222 -34.77 5.34 5.77
C GLU A 222 -34.87 3.87 6.17
N LYS A 223 -35.57 3.59 7.28
CA LYS A 223 -35.87 2.23 7.73
C LYS A 223 -36.93 1.61 6.82
N SER A 224 -36.49 1.15 5.64
CA SER A 224 -37.28 0.35 4.71
C SER A 224 -36.66 -1.06 4.60
N SER A 225 -37.52 -2.06 4.43
CA SER A 225 -37.19 -3.48 4.62
C SER A 225 -36.34 -4.11 3.52
N SER A 226 -35.34 -4.90 3.93
CA SER A 226 -34.81 -6.09 3.24
C SER A 226 -34.20 -5.97 1.83
N SER A 227 -34.03 -4.78 1.24
CA SER A 227 -33.06 -4.54 0.15
C SER A 227 -31.81 -3.82 0.69
N GLU A 228 -31.23 -4.41 1.75
CA GLU A 228 -30.34 -3.77 2.74
C GLU A 228 -29.00 -3.22 2.23
N TYR A 229 -28.72 -3.25 0.92
CA TYR A 229 -27.50 -2.67 0.35
C TYR A 229 -27.76 -1.54 -0.66
N SER A 230 -29.02 -1.17 -0.92
CA SER A 230 -29.37 -0.08 -1.84
C SER A 230 -28.82 1.30 -1.40
N VAL A 231 -28.47 1.44 -0.12
CA VAL A 231 -27.74 2.61 0.41
C VAL A 231 -26.36 2.81 -0.25
N PHE A 232 -25.79 1.76 -0.87
CA PHE A 232 -24.52 1.83 -1.60
C PHE A 232 -24.68 2.15 -3.09
N ASP A 233 -25.89 2.06 -3.67
CA ASP A 233 -26.12 2.25 -5.11
C ASP A 233 -25.80 3.68 -5.57
N ASN A 234 -26.01 4.66 -4.67
CA ASN A 234 -25.67 6.07 -4.85
C ASN A 234 -24.56 6.52 -3.87
N TYR A 235 -23.67 5.61 -3.45
CA TYR A 235 -22.57 5.97 -2.57
C TYR A 235 -21.65 7.00 -3.26
N TYR A 236 -21.42 8.13 -2.59
CA TYR A 236 -20.51 9.15 -3.08
C TYR A 236 -19.08 8.60 -3.14
N ILE A 237 -18.52 8.56 -4.34
CA ILE A 237 -17.12 8.23 -4.55
C ILE A 237 -16.43 9.53 -4.93
N PRO A 238 -15.48 10.02 -4.10
CA PRO A 238 -14.70 11.19 -4.46
C PRO A 238 -13.96 10.90 -5.75
N GLU A 239 -13.79 11.91 -6.60
CA GLU A 239 -13.02 11.79 -7.82
C GLU A 239 -11.62 11.22 -7.49
N ILE A 240 -11.26 10.09 -8.10
CA ILE A 240 -9.87 9.62 -8.07
C ILE A 240 -9.07 10.52 -9.01
N THR A 241 -8.82 11.74 -8.54
CA THR A 241 -7.84 12.63 -9.12
C THR A 241 -6.49 11.94 -9.09
N SER A 242 -5.61 12.30 -10.01
CA SER A 242 -4.23 11.83 -10.01
C SER A 242 -3.54 12.05 -8.66
N ILE A 243 -3.91 13.14 -7.96
CA ILE A 243 -3.57 13.52 -6.58
C ILE A 243 -3.87 12.41 -5.55
N PHE A 244 -4.79 11.48 -5.78
CA PHE A 244 -5.17 10.44 -4.82
C PHE A 244 -4.15 9.30 -4.76
N LEU A 245 -3.87 8.66 -5.91
CA LEU A 245 -2.77 7.71 -6.02
C LEU A 245 -1.44 8.43 -5.81
N LEU A 246 -1.29 9.65 -6.31
CA LEU A 246 -0.14 10.51 -6.02
C LEU A 246 -0.05 10.91 -4.55
N ARG A 247 -1.10 10.84 -3.73
CA ARG A 247 -1.03 11.02 -2.25
C ARG A 247 -0.70 9.72 -1.53
N SER A 248 -1.08 8.56 -2.06
CA SER A 248 -0.56 7.28 -1.57
C SER A 248 0.94 7.17 -1.91
N CYS A 249 1.32 7.46 -3.16
CA CYS A 249 2.70 7.52 -3.62
C CYS A 249 3.48 8.70 -3.03
N LYS A 250 2.87 9.86 -2.71
CA LYS A 250 3.49 10.95 -1.93
C LYS A 250 3.40 10.76 -0.42
N ALA A 251 2.62 9.82 0.11
CA ALA A 251 2.81 9.39 1.49
C ALA A 251 4.09 8.53 1.54
N LEU A 252 4.24 7.59 0.61
CA LEU A 252 5.47 6.83 0.39
C LEU A 252 6.68 7.72 0.03
N LEU A 253 6.52 8.74 -0.81
CA LEU A 253 7.60 9.65 -1.21
C LEU A 253 7.83 10.80 -0.22
N ARG A 254 6.84 11.38 0.48
CA ARG A 254 7.14 12.35 1.57
C ARG A 254 7.79 11.70 2.78
N TRP A 255 7.55 10.42 3.00
CA TRP A 255 8.33 9.62 3.96
C TRP A 255 9.80 9.43 3.51
N ILE A 256 10.16 9.91 2.31
CA ILE A 256 11.50 9.94 1.71
C ILE A 256 11.96 11.39 1.39
N ASP A 257 11.05 12.36 1.21
CA ASP A 257 11.32 13.69 0.62
C ASP A 257 11.08 14.89 1.57
N ASP A 258 10.46 14.74 2.76
CA ASP A 258 10.11 15.88 3.65
C ASP A 258 11.32 16.58 4.33
N GLU A 259 12.57 16.27 3.97
CA GLU A 259 13.78 17.06 4.32
C GLU A 259 14.42 17.83 3.13
N SER A 260 13.87 17.80 1.90
CA SER A 260 14.52 18.40 0.70
C SER A 260 13.81 19.60 0.06
N SER A 261 13.32 20.56 0.86
CA SER A 261 12.92 21.87 0.34
C SER A 261 14.00 22.95 0.54
N ASP A 262 15.02 22.98 -0.32
CA ASP A 262 15.67 24.25 -0.67
C ASP A 262 16.46 24.26 -2.01
N ILE A 263 16.06 25.22 -2.87
CA ILE A 263 16.83 25.91 -3.94
C ILE A 263 17.01 25.20 -5.32
N PRO A 264 16.94 25.95 -6.47
CA PRO A 264 16.66 25.35 -7.80
C PRO A 264 17.73 25.59 -8.90
N GLY A 265 17.67 24.79 -9.99
CA GLY A 265 17.94 25.33 -11.34
C GLY A 265 18.73 24.47 -12.37
N ILE A 266 18.35 24.67 -13.64
CA ILE A 266 19.12 24.52 -14.90
C ILE A 266 19.07 23.16 -15.66
N THR A 267 19.17 23.28 -16.98
CA THR A 267 18.65 22.42 -18.07
C THR A 267 19.73 21.85 -19.00
N SER A 268 19.51 20.67 -19.62
CA SER A 268 19.88 20.26 -21.02
C SER A 268 19.81 18.72 -21.14
N LYS A 269 19.06 18.00 -22.01
CA LYS A 269 18.83 17.93 -23.49
C LYS A 269 19.74 16.96 -24.29
N HIS A 270 19.09 15.91 -24.85
CA HIS A 270 19.50 14.98 -25.95
C HIS A 270 20.69 14.02 -25.66
N SER A 271 20.87 12.84 -26.28
CA SER A 271 20.35 12.25 -27.55
C SER A 271 20.17 10.71 -27.50
N ARG A 272 19.64 10.11 -28.58
CA ARG A 272 19.54 8.64 -28.88
C ARG A 272 20.91 8.09 -29.37
N GLU A 273 21.21 6.81 -29.67
CA GLU A 273 20.54 5.50 -29.86
C GLU A 273 21.40 4.40 -29.14
N GLY A 274 21.12 3.07 -29.07
CA GLY A 274 19.97 2.26 -29.52
C GLY A 274 20.35 0.94 -30.23
N ASN A 275 20.52 -0.20 -29.53
CA ASN A 275 20.55 -1.56 -30.14
C ASN A 275 20.20 -2.72 -29.16
N VAL A 276 19.69 -3.84 -29.67
CA VAL A 276 18.96 -4.88 -28.91
C VAL A 276 19.86 -6.00 -28.35
N HIS A 277 19.73 -6.30 -27.05
CA HIS A 277 20.10 -7.59 -26.45
C HIS A 277 19.25 -7.83 -25.18
N LEU A 278 18.83 -9.07 -24.92
CA LEU A 278 17.92 -9.49 -23.83
C LEU A 278 18.16 -8.78 -22.47
N PRO A 279 17.11 -8.23 -21.79
CA PRO A 279 17.28 -7.47 -20.57
C PRO A 279 17.99 -8.21 -19.43
N LYS A 280 19.13 -7.67 -19.02
CA LYS A 280 19.78 -8.04 -17.75
C LYS A 280 18.99 -7.41 -16.60
N ARG A 281 18.97 -8.06 -15.42
CA ARG A 281 18.25 -7.61 -14.20
C ARG A 281 18.44 -6.13 -13.80
N ALA A 282 19.51 -5.47 -14.23
CA ALA A 282 19.73 -4.03 -14.03
C ALA A 282 18.74 -3.14 -14.80
N GLU A 283 18.11 -3.61 -15.87
CA GLU A 283 17.15 -2.84 -16.66
C GLU A 283 15.80 -2.72 -15.94
N ALA A 284 15.37 -3.70 -15.14
CA ALA A 284 14.20 -3.52 -14.28
C ALA A 284 14.35 -2.31 -13.32
N PHE A 285 15.52 -2.14 -12.69
CA PHE A 285 15.78 -0.96 -11.85
C PHE A 285 15.90 0.35 -12.63
N LYS A 286 16.37 0.30 -13.89
CA LYS A 286 16.42 1.47 -14.77
C LYS A 286 15.03 1.85 -15.27
N GLU A 287 14.20 0.87 -15.60
CA GLU A 287 12.78 1.01 -15.87
C GLU A 287 12.06 1.62 -14.68
N TRP A 288 12.36 1.24 -13.43
CA TRP A 288 11.70 1.84 -12.26
C TRP A 288 12.07 3.31 -12.04
N LYS A 289 13.33 3.70 -12.29
CA LYS A 289 13.71 5.12 -12.31
C LYS A 289 13.00 5.87 -13.45
N GLU A 290 12.95 5.28 -14.64
CA GLU A 290 12.15 5.81 -15.74
C GLU A 290 10.63 5.77 -15.47
N TRP A 291 10.15 4.90 -14.59
CA TRP A 291 8.74 4.72 -14.23
C TRP A 291 8.33 5.77 -13.21
N ILE A 292 9.16 6.05 -12.19
CA ILE A 292 9.01 7.23 -11.33
C ILE A 292 9.04 8.51 -12.18
N ILE A 293 9.96 8.62 -13.14
CA ILE A 293 10.03 9.78 -14.06
C ILE A 293 8.83 9.84 -15.02
N LYS A 294 8.32 8.71 -15.54
CA LYS A 294 7.12 8.65 -16.40
C LYS A 294 5.85 8.95 -15.62
N CYS A 295 5.71 8.46 -14.39
CA CYS A 295 4.66 8.87 -13.47
C CYS A 295 4.73 10.38 -13.25
N LEU A 296 5.88 10.94 -12.88
CA LEU A 296 6.05 12.38 -12.73
C LEU A 296 5.69 13.17 -14.01
N ALA A 297 6.10 12.68 -15.19
CA ALA A 297 5.83 13.34 -16.47
C ALA A 297 4.37 13.25 -16.96
N VAL A 298 3.64 12.19 -16.61
CA VAL A 298 2.19 12.05 -16.84
C VAL A 298 1.39 12.91 -15.85
N LEU A 299 1.93 13.14 -14.66
CA LEU A 299 1.34 13.95 -13.58
C LEU A 299 1.68 15.45 -13.65
N GLN A 300 2.43 15.88 -14.67
CA GLN A 300 2.85 17.26 -14.92
C GLN A 300 2.24 17.84 -16.22
N LYS A 301 1.04 17.37 -16.60
CA LYS A 301 0.18 17.98 -17.62
C LYS A 301 -1.22 18.23 -17.07
#